data_AF-A0A4S2VE83-F1
#
_entry.id   AF-A0A4S2VE83-F1
#
_cell.length_a   1.000
_cell.length_b   1.000
_cell.length_c   1.000
_cell.angle_alpha   90.00
_cell.angle_beta   90.00
_cell.angle_gamma   90.00
#
_symmetry.space_group_name_H-M   'P 1'
#
loop_
_entity.id
_entity.type
_entity.pdbx_description
1 polymer ?
#
loop_
_entity_poly.entity_id
_entity_poly.type
_entity_poly.pdbx_seq_one_letter_code
_entity_poly.pdbx_strand_id
1 'polypeptide(L)'
;MLVCHTRASRKGNRLKPAADVLKELVQPSNISAHSSTGLVGKVNEAAAEDDKAREEKELEELRRKSGLHPIPTKELDRTVQLTPWDVLHTLGQAIALSRRGASRGLAEHWGCLKYSQALTGGAESFMTLSAEGRETADYYKAIQSGELGTGFALTLARQLLGRRYPDHSISIVPADTALRAGWALTSRDSGPRSGYRYRPQFFAEVWKPGEPSLAIPIACKGNHSNAATSHTQLASASAHVEAVHIGAWNETPALVFSTELPTEGSLTVHALQARGTGGRLNRAPDAPDNDLDQPVDDENIYPGIQRPSEGDAPPAPEPGFQVQPEHYPWFRRVLARTAAAGLTAFAGDGTATAQYLTKRQGQRHFTGLIHAATDSVQDAYVQLHGIDFVGTDHVFRLNRTRVEAFSGVAKDLFHHLENGQLERYRTEVHAQREAWPLLGWDSKWDGPISIHQDGSVLAMRVLT
;
A
#
# COMPACT_ATOMS: atom_id res chain seq x y z
N MET A 1 -48.55 -1.26 -34.03
CA MET A 1 -48.86 -1.61 -32.63
C MET A 1 -47.51 -1.76 -31.90
N LEU A 2 -46.96 -0.64 -31.43
CA LEU A 2 -45.67 -0.60 -30.74
C LEU A 2 -45.93 -0.19 -29.29
N VAL A 3 -45.74 -1.13 -28.38
CA VAL A 3 -45.98 -0.95 -26.96
C VAL A 3 -44.88 -0.04 -26.39
N CYS A 4 -45.29 1.12 -25.90
CA CYS A 4 -44.46 2.05 -25.16
C CYS A 4 -44.33 1.51 -23.73
N HIS A 5 -43.17 0.96 -23.36
CA HIS A 5 -42.88 0.66 -21.95
C HIS A 5 -42.48 1.96 -21.25
N THR A 6 -43.41 2.48 -20.46
CA THR A 6 -43.22 3.53 -19.47
C THR A 6 -42.15 3.10 -18.46
N ARG A 7 -41.06 3.88 -18.39
CA ARG A 7 -40.06 3.80 -17.31
C ARG A 7 -40.77 4.00 -15.97
N ALA A 8 -40.74 2.96 -15.14
CA ALA A 8 -41.05 3.08 -13.73
C ALA A 8 -40.06 4.05 -13.07
N SER A 9 -40.61 5.05 -12.40
CA SER A 9 -39.93 6.03 -11.56
C SER A 9 -38.97 5.37 -10.57
N ARG A 10 -37.66 5.50 -10.80
CA ARG A 10 -36.65 5.32 -9.73
C ARG A 10 -36.86 6.48 -8.76
N LYS A 11 -37.30 6.18 -7.53
CA LYS A 11 -37.25 7.13 -6.41
C LYS A 11 -35.86 7.75 -6.40
N GLY A 12 -35.79 9.06 -6.68
CA GLY A 12 -34.54 9.78 -6.82
C GLY A 12 -33.74 9.65 -5.53
N ASN A 13 -32.60 8.96 -5.59
CA ASN A 13 -31.61 8.98 -4.54
C ASN A 13 -31.09 10.42 -4.50
N ARG A 14 -31.55 11.22 -3.54
CA ARG A 14 -31.13 12.62 -3.41
C ARG A 14 -29.64 12.58 -3.08
N LEU A 15 -28.80 13.11 -3.97
CA LEU A 15 -27.35 13.14 -3.76
C LEU A 15 -27.06 13.81 -2.41
N LYS A 16 -26.21 13.18 -1.59
CA LYS A 16 -25.84 13.68 -0.27
C LYS A 16 -25.09 15.02 -0.43
N PRO A 17 -25.38 16.05 0.37
CA PRO A 17 -24.60 17.29 0.34
C PRO A 17 -23.10 17.02 0.54
N ALA A 18 -22.24 17.70 -0.23
CA ALA A 18 -20.79 17.48 -0.16
C ALA A 18 -20.23 17.70 1.26
N ALA A 19 -20.73 18.69 2.00
CA ALA A 19 -20.32 18.94 3.38
C ALA A 19 -20.60 17.75 4.32
N ASP A 20 -21.72 17.04 4.12
CA ASP A 20 -22.05 15.86 4.93
C ASP A 20 -21.15 14.67 4.58
N VAL A 21 -20.80 14.52 3.29
CA VAL A 21 -19.80 13.53 2.86
C VAL A 21 -18.46 13.79 3.53
N LEU A 22 -17.99 15.04 3.53
CA LEU A 22 -16.72 15.42 4.15
C LEU A 22 -16.69 15.13 5.66
N LYS A 23 -17.82 15.35 6.36
CA LYS A 23 -17.92 15.03 7.80
C LYS A 23 -17.88 13.53 8.07
N GLU A 24 -18.50 12.72 7.21
CA GLU A 24 -18.51 11.26 7.32
C GLU A 24 -17.14 10.62 7.12
N LEU A 25 -16.28 11.23 6.30
CA LEU A 25 -14.94 10.72 6.02
C LEU A 25 -14.06 10.59 7.26
N VAL A 26 -14.23 11.49 8.23
CA VAL A 26 -13.48 11.48 9.49
C VAL A 26 -14.23 10.82 10.65
N GLN A 27 -15.45 10.31 10.42
CA GLN A 27 -16.15 9.57 11.46
C GLN A 27 -15.47 8.22 11.66
N PRO A 28 -15.02 7.91 12.89
CA PRO A 28 -14.49 6.59 13.19
C PRO A 28 -15.59 5.55 13.05
N SER A 29 -15.25 4.38 12.54
CA SER A 29 -16.13 3.23 12.43
C SER A 29 -15.35 1.95 12.72
N ASN A 30 -16.04 0.98 13.31
CA ASN A 30 -15.44 -0.33 13.58
C ASN A 30 -15.30 -1.13 12.29
N ILE A 31 -14.25 -1.92 12.19
CA ILE A 31 -14.10 -2.98 11.19
C ILE A 31 -13.82 -4.30 11.90
N SER A 32 -14.30 -5.40 11.31
CA SER A 32 -13.96 -6.73 11.81
C SER A 32 -12.58 -7.13 11.29
N ALA A 33 -11.70 -7.55 12.18
CA ALA A 33 -10.42 -8.15 11.83
C ALA A 33 -10.43 -9.62 12.25
N HIS A 34 -10.29 -10.52 11.27
CA HIS A 34 -10.34 -11.95 11.50
C HIS A 34 -8.95 -12.57 11.32
N SER A 35 -8.38 -13.04 12.42
CA SER A 35 -7.16 -13.85 12.44
C SER A 35 -7.32 -14.97 13.46
N SER A 36 -7.38 -16.22 13.00
CA SER A 36 -7.65 -17.38 13.87
C SER A 36 -7.01 -18.65 13.33
N THR A 37 -6.83 -19.66 14.20
CA THR A 37 -6.35 -20.98 13.79
C THR A 37 -7.32 -21.65 12.82
N GLY A 38 -8.64 -21.42 13.00
CA GLY A 38 -9.67 -21.86 12.06
C GLY A 38 -9.48 -21.25 10.67
N LEU A 39 -9.15 -19.96 10.58
CA LEU A 39 -8.82 -19.30 9.32
C LEU A 39 -7.62 -19.95 8.65
N VAL A 40 -6.54 -20.25 9.39
CA VAL A 40 -5.37 -20.96 8.85
C VAL A 40 -5.77 -22.32 8.26
N GLY A 41 -6.58 -23.10 8.98
CA GLY A 41 -7.11 -24.38 8.50
C GLY A 41 -7.85 -24.24 7.17
N LYS A 42 -8.74 -23.24 7.06
CA LYS A 42 -9.48 -22.96 5.83
C LYS A 42 -8.63 -22.47 4.66
N VAL A 43 -7.56 -21.73 4.94
CA VAL A 43 -6.59 -21.32 3.92
C VAL A 43 -5.79 -22.52 3.42
N ASN A 44 -5.41 -23.44 4.31
CA ASN A 44 -4.71 -24.66 3.92
C ASN A 44 -5.61 -25.60 3.10
N GLU A 45 -6.88 -25.75 3.46
CA GLU A 45 -7.88 -26.48 2.67
C GLU A 45 -7.98 -25.87 1.25
N ALA A 46 -8.13 -24.55 1.15
CA ALA A 46 -8.22 -23.86 -0.13
C ALA A 46 -6.94 -23.96 -0.99
N ALA A 47 -5.76 -24.00 -0.35
CA ALA A 47 -4.49 -24.21 -1.04
C ALA A 47 -4.40 -25.64 -1.61
N ALA A 48 -4.77 -26.66 -0.82
CA ALA A 48 -4.76 -28.05 -1.26
C ALA A 48 -5.75 -28.31 -2.42
N GLU A 49 -6.93 -27.68 -2.38
CA GLU A 49 -7.89 -27.73 -3.50
C GLU A 49 -7.32 -27.09 -4.78
N ASP A 50 -6.66 -25.94 -4.66
CA ASP A 50 -5.99 -25.28 -5.80
C ASP A 50 -4.85 -26.15 -6.34
N ASP A 51 -4.06 -26.79 -5.48
CA ASP A 51 -2.97 -27.69 -5.91
C ASP A 51 -3.49 -28.91 -6.66
N LYS A 52 -4.54 -29.56 -6.16
CA LYS A 52 -5.21 -30.65 -6.86
C LYS A 52 -5.72 -30.20 -8.23
N ALA A 53 -6.36 -29.03 -8.31
CA ALA A 53 -6.88 -28.49 -9.56
C ALA A 53 -5.76 -28.10 -10.56
N ARG A 54 -4.55 -27.80 -10.07
CA ARG A 54 -3.36 -27.56 -10.90
C ARG A 54 -2.77 -28.87 -11.42
N GLU A 55 -2.67 -29.89 -10.58
CA GLU A 55 -2.23 -31.24 -10.95
C GLU A 55 -3.13 -31.83 -12.05
N GLU A 56 -4.45 -31.73 -11.89
CA GLU A 56 -5.45 -32.15 -12.91
C GLU A 56 -5.29 -31.42 -14.25
N LYS A 57 -4.67 -30.23 -14.26
CA LYS A 57 -4.42 -29.42 -15.45
C LYS A 57 -2.96 -29.51 -15.93
N GLU A 58 -2.18 -30.43 -15.37
CA GLU A 58 -0.75 -30.60 -15.67
C GLU A 58 0.05 -29.29 -15.51
N LEU A 59 -0.35 -28.45 -14.54
CA LEU A 59 0.33 -27.21 -14.20
C LEU A 59 1.37 -27.45 -13.10
N GLU A 60 2.49 -26.73 -13.16
CA GLU A 60 3.53 -26.77 -12.12
C GLU A 60 2.94 -26.47 -10.73
N GLU A 61 3.48 -27.15 -9.71
CA GLU A 61 3.13 -26.93 -8.31
C GLU A 61 3.38 -25.47 -7.92
N LEU A 62 2.40 -24.88 -7.22
CA LEU A 62 2.52 -23.49 -6.80
C LEU A 62 3.18 -23.40 -5.43
N ARG A 63 4.45 -22.99 -5.41
CA ARG A 63 5.16 -22.67 -4.16
C ARG A 63 4.40 -21.59 -3.37
N ARG A 64 4.06 -21.89 -2.11
CA ARG A 64 3.34 -21.01 -1.19
C ARG A 64 4.11 -20.84 0.11
N LYS A 65 3.96 -19.66 0.73
CA LYS A 65 4.60 -19.37 2.02
C LYS A 65 4.09 -20.34 3.07
N SER A 66 4.98 -21.13 3.64
CA SER A 66 4.65 -22.04 4.74
C SER A 66 4.64 -21.32 6.08
N GLY A 67 4.10 -21.97 7.12
CA GLY A 67 4.10 -21.43 8.48
C GLY A 67 3.16 -20.24 8.69
N LEU A 68 2.11 -20.12 7.89
CA LEU A 68 1.05 -19.14 8.15
C LEU A 68 0.39 -19.44 9.50
N HIS A 69 0.27 -18.41 10.32
CA HIS A 69 -0.32 -18.51 11.64
C HIS A 69 -1.13 -17.23 11.95
N PRO A 70 -2.01 -17.29 12.96
CA PRO A 70 -2.80 -16.14 13.35
C PRO A 70 -1.92 -15.03 13.90
N ILE A 71 -2.37 -13.79 13.73
CA ILE A 71 -1.79 -12.63 14.36
C ILE A 71 -2.24 -12.62 15.84
N PRO A 72 -1.33 -12.49 16.81
CA PRO A 72 -1.66 -12.38 18.22
C PRO A 72 -2.65 -11.23 18.47
N THR A 73 -3.62 -11.44 19.35
CA THR A 73 -4.62 -10.42 19.70
C THR A 73 -4.02 -9.14 20.27
N LYS A 74 -2.87 -9.24 20.96
CA LYS A 74 -2.10 -8.08 21.45
C LYS A 74 -1.59 -7.17 20.31
N GLU A 75 -1.46 -7.70 19.11
CA GLU A 75 -0.97 -6.99 17.91
C GLU A 75 -2.11 -6.60 16.97
N LEU A 76 -3.21 -7.37 16.93
CA LEU A 76 -4.38 -7.07 16.13
C LEU A 76 -5.66 -7.45 16.88
N ASP A 77 -6.42 -6.44 17.29
CA ASP A 77 -7.73 -6.64 17.91
C ASP A 77 -8.72 -7.21 16.90
N ARG A 78 -9.74 -7.94 17.38
CA ARG A 78 -10.84 -8.45 16.52
C ARG A 78 -11.70 -7.33 15.95
N THR A 79 -11.70 -6.19 16.61
CA THR A 79 -12.41 -5.00 16.20
C THR A 79 -11.42 -3.85 16.20
N VAL A 80 -11.25 -3.23 15.04
CA VAL A 80 -10.33 -2.11 14.85
C VAL A 80 -11.14 -0.90 14.44
N GLN A 81 -10.85 0.25 15.03
CA GLN A 81 -11.53 1.49 14.67
C GLN A 81 -10.69 2.23 13.61
N LEU A 82 -11.31 2.54 12.47
CA LEU A 82 -10.71 3.28 11.36
C LEU A 82 -11.66 4.36 10.86
N THR A 83 -11.14 5.38 10.20
CA THR A 83 -11.96 6.31 9.41
C THR A 83 -11.81 5.98 7.92
N PRO A 84 -12.85 6.23 7.09
CA PRO A 84 -12.69 6.18 5.64
C PRO A 84 -11.51 7.03 5.15
N TRP A 85 -11.30 8.22 5.74
CA TRP A 85 -10.25 9.13 5.32
C TRP A 85 -8.83 8.58 5.53
N ASP A 86 -8.60 7.87 6.63
CA ASP A 86 -7.31 7.23 6.91
C ASP A 86 -7.00 6.11 5.90
N VAL A 87 -8.02 5.33 5.56
CA VAL A 87 -7.92 4.27 4.53
C VAL A 87 -7.62 4.87 3.15
N LEU A 88 -8.27 5.99 2.80
CA LEU A 88 -8.04 6.68 1.53
C LEU A 88 -6.67 7.36 1.47
N HIS A 89 -6.19 7.91 2.58
CA HIS A 89 -4.82 8.44 2.68
C HIS A 89 -3.78 7.34 2.45
N THR A 90 -3.92 6.21 3.15
CA THR A 90 -3.05 5.04 2.95
C THR A 90 -3.10 4.52 1.51
N LEU A 91 -4.31 4.44 0.92
CA LEU A 91 -4.46 4.04 -0.47
C LEU A 91 -3.77 5.02 -1.42
N GLY A 92 -3.97 6.33 -1.23
CA GLY A 92 -3.35 7.39 -2.05
C GLY A 92 -1.83 7.27 -2.09
N GLN A 93 -1.19 7.12 -0.93
CA GLN A 93 0.25 6.86 -0.85
C GLN A 93 0.64 5.56 -1.58
N ALA A 94 -0.12 4.48 -1.38
CA ALA A 94 0.19 3.17 -1.95
C ALA A 94 0.17 3.13 -3.49
N ILE A 95 -0.65 3.97 -4.12
CA ILE A 95 -0.80 4.01 -5.59
C ILE A 95 0.03 5.10 -6.27
N ALA A 96 0.69 5.99 -5.52
CA ALA A 96 1.46 7.13 -6.03
C ALA A 96 2.60 6.75 -6.99
N LEU A 97 3.11 5.51 -6.91
CA LEU A 97 4.14 4.97 -7.81
C LEU A 97 3.63 3.81 -8.70
N SER A 98 2.32 3.65 -8.88
CA SER A 98 1.75 2.44 -9.49
C SER A 98 1.93 2.34 -11.02
N ARG A 99 2.29 3.42 -11.72
CA ARG A 99 2.66 3.47 -13.16
C ARG A 99 1.62 2.91 -14.13
N ARG A 100 0.32 3.11 -13.90
CA ARG A 100 -0.78 2.61 -14.73
C ARG A 100 -1.49 3.73 -15.51
N GLY A 101 -1.53 3.64 -16.85
CA GLY A 101 -2.46 4.43 -17.69
C GLY A 101 -1.80 5.36 -18.72
N ALA A 102 -2.50 6.35 -19.27
CA ALA A 102 -1.93 7.40 -20.15
C ALA A 102 -2.14 8.82 -19.58
N SER A 103 -3.07 8.99 -18.64
CA SER A 103 -3.34 10.21 -17.85
C SER A 103 -2.81 10.05 -16.42
N ARG A 104 -1.56 9.57 -16.29
CA ARG A 104 -1.03 8.91 -15.09
C ARG A 104 -0.88 9.82 -13.87
N GLY A 105 -0.47 11.07 -14.05
CA GLY A 105 -0.26 11.99 -12.94
C GLY A 105 -1.52 12.17 -12.09
N LEU A 106 -2.67 12.42 -12.71
CA LEU A 106 -3.92 12.65 -11.97
C LEU A 106 -4.52 11.37 -11.35
N ALA A 107 -4.52 10.26 -12.10
CA ALA A 107 -5.18 9.02 -11.68
C ALA A 107 -4.42 8.26 -10.59
N GLU A 108 -3.08 8.32 -10.60
CA GLU A 108 -2.24 7.72 -9.57
C GLU A 108 -2.19 8.59 -8.32
N HIS A 109 -2.33 9.91 -8.46
CA HIS A 109 -2.26 10.83 -7.35
C HIS A 109 -3.60 10.99 -6.62
N TRP A 110 -4.70 11.15 -7.37
CA TRP A 110 -6.04 11.40 -6.81
C TRP A 110 -6.99 10.21 -6.92
N GLY A 111 -6.47 9.04 -7.33
CA GLY A 111 -7.27 7.84 -7.57
C GLY A 111 -8.06 7.35 -6.35
N CYS A 112 -7.59 7.65 -5.12
CA CYS A 112 -8.31 7.30 -3.89
C CYS A 112 -9.61 8.12 -3.71
N LEU A 113 -9.70 9.34 -4.25
CA LEU A 113 -10.83 10.25 -4.03
C LEU A 113 -12.15 9.75 -4.65
N LYS A 114 -12.08 8.88 -5.65
CA LYS A 114 -13.27 8.22 -6.23
C LYS A 114 -14.03 7.36 -5.22
N TYR A 115 -13.40 7.02 -4.10
CA TYR A 115 -14.01 6.27 -3.00
C TYR A 115 -14.45 7.13 -1.82
N SER A 116 -14.44 8.47 -1.95
CA SER A 116 -14.87 9.40 -0.89
C SER A 116 -16.31 9.18 -0.40
N GLN A 117 -17.15 8.50 -1.20
CA GLN A 117 -18.49 8.11 -0.82
C GLN A 117 -18.69 6.58 -0.79
N ALA A 118 -17.66 5.77 -0.96
CA ALA A 118 -17.83 4.31 -1.10
C ALA A 118 -18.19 3.62 0.23
N LEU A 119 -17.80 4.22 1.36
CA LEU A 119 -17.89 3.65 2.69
C LEU A 119 -18.87 4.45 3.55
N THR A 120 -19.53 3.77 4.48
CA THR A 120 -20.39 4.40 5.49
C THR A 120 -20.34 3.61 6.79
N GLY A 121 -20.55 4.29 7.91
CA GLY A 121 -20.44 3.74 9.25
C GLY A 121 -20.52 4.87 10.28
N GLY A 122 -20.21 4.54 11.53
CA GLY A 122 -20.20 5.49 12.64
C GLY A 122 -19.56 4.85 13.88
N ALA A 123 -19.38 5.65 14.94
CA ALA A 123 -18.55 5.27 16.08
C ALA A 123 -18.99 3.95 16.76
N GLU A 124 -20.30 3.70 16.79
CA GLU A 124 -20.89 2.50 17.41
C GLU A 124 -21.28 1.42 16.39
N SER A 125 -20.98 1.61 15.10
CA SER A 125 -21.35 0.68 14.04
C SER A 125 -20.13 0.16 13.28
N PHE A 126 -20.36 -0.92 12.54
CA PHE A 126 -19.35 -1.46 11.65
C PHE A 126 -19.40 -0.77 10.29
N MET A 127 -18.23 -0.61 9.69
CA MET A 127 -18.10 -0.01 8.37
C MET A 127 -18.69 -0.94 7.32
N THR A 128 -19.44 -0.36 6.40
CA THR A 128 -20.16 -1.05 5.32
C THR A 128 -19.99 -0.28 4.01
N LEU A 129 -20.37 -0.89 2.89
CA LEU A 129 -20.51 -0.16 1.65
C LEU A 129 -21.73 0.75 1.69
N SER A 130 -21.55 2.01 1.30
CA SER A 130 -22.65 2.95 1.13
C SER A 130 -23.53 2.58 -0.07
N ALA A 131 -24.63 3.30 -0.30
CA ALA A 131 -25.41 3.14 -1.53
C ALA A 131 -24.55 3.37 -2.80
N GLU A 132 -23.72 4.42 -2.82
CA GLU A 132 -22.78 4.72 -3.92
C GLU A 132 -21.72 3.63 -4.07
N GLY A 133 -21.20 3.14 -2.94
CA GLY A 133 -20.23 2.06 -2.92
C GLY A 133 -20.78 0.77 -3.54
N ARG A 134 -22.04 0.44 -3.25
CA ARG A 134 -22.74 -0.73 -3.82
C ARG A 134 -23.01 -0.57 -5.32
N GLU A 135 -23.47 0.60 -5.75
CA GLU A 135 -23.67 0.88 -7.18
C GLU A 135 -22.35 0.78 -7.96
N THR A 136 -21.24 1.25 -7.38
CA THR A 136 -19.92 1.07 -7.98
C THR A 136 -19.52 -0.41 -8.06
N ALA A 137 -19.84 -1.20 -7.03
CA ALA A 137 -19.55 -2.63 -7.00
C ALA A 137 -20.26 -3.38 -8.14
N ASP A 138 -21.47 -2.96 -8.52
CA ASP A 138 -22.23 -3.59 -9.61
C ASP A 138 -21.51 -3.50 -10.96
N TYR A 139 -20.80 -2.39 -11.21
CA TYR A 139 -20.12 -2.14 -12.49
C TYR A 139 -18.61 -2.40 -12.45
N TYR A 140 -17.96 -2.19 -11.31
CA TYR A 140 -16.49 -2.19 -11.16
C TYR A 140 -16.00 -3.00 -9.95
N LYS A 141 -16.71 -4.07 -9.58
CA LYS A 141 -16.44 -4.98 -8.44
C LYS A 141 -14.95 -5.26 -8.20
N ALA A 142 -14.24 -5.71 -9.24
CA ALA A 142 -12.85 -6.15 -9.11
C ALA A 142 -11.87 -5.00 -8.83
N ILE A 143 -12.10 -3.83 -9.43
CA ILE A 143 -11.26 -2.64 -9.21
C ILE A 143 -11.51 -2.09 -7.81
N GLN A 144 -12.78 -1.88 -7.45
CA GLN A 144 -13.16 -1.36 -6.14
C GLN A 144 -12.64 -2.24 -5.01
N SER A 145 -12.91 -3.54 -5.04
CA SER A 145 -12.42 -4.42 -3.97
C SER A 145 -10.90 -4.58 -3.94
N GLY A 146 -10.23 -4.54 -5.10
CA GLY A 146 -8.77 -4.60 -5.15
C GLY A 146 -8.10 -3.37 -4.52
N GLU A 147 -8.60 -2.17 -4.84
CA GLU A 147 -8.03 -0.91 -4.35
C GLU A 147 -8.43 -0.64 -2.88
N LEU A 148 -9.72 -0.74 -2.53
CA LEU A 148 -10.14 -0.62 -1.12
C LEU A 148 -9.49 -1.71 -0.26
N GLY A 149 -9.42 -2.94 -0.75
CA GLY A 149 -8.74 -4.03 -0.04
C GLY A 149 -7.24 -3.76 0.19
N THR A 150 -6.59 -3.01 -0.70
CA THR A 150 -5.23 -2.52 -0.50
C THR A 150 -5.19 -1.45 0.60
N GLY A 151 -6.06 -0.44 0.53
CA GLY A 151 -6.15 0.61 1.55
C GLY A 151 -6.36 0.04 2.96
N PHE A 152 -7.33 -0.85 3.14
CA PHE A 152 -7.58 -1.51 4.43
C PHE A 152 -6.38 -2.34 4.88
N ALA A 153 -5.89 -3.27 4.03
CA ALA A 153 -4.78 -4.14 4.40
C ALA A 153 -3.54 -3.37 4.88
N LEU A 154 -3.17 -2.29 4.18
CA LEU A 154 -2.00 -1.49 4.53
C LEU A 154 -2.22 -0.64 5.78
N THR A 155 -3.43 -0.12 5.99
CA THR A 155 -3.78 0.61 7.21
C THR A 155 -3.68 -0.31 8.44
N LEU A 156 -4.22 -1.54 8.34
CA LEU A 156 -4.09 -2.54 9.41
C LEU A 156 -2.64 -3.01 9.57
N ALA A 157 -1.88 -3.17 8.49
CA ALA A 157 -0.47 -3.55 8.56
C ALA A 157 0.33 -2.51 9.34
N ARG A 158 0.12 -1.21 9.11
CA ARG A 158 0.75 -0.13 9.89
C ARG A 158 0.38 -0.19 11.37
N GLN A 159 -0.89 -0.35 11.71
CA GLN A 159 -1.31 -0.46 13.12
C GLN A 159 -0.74 -1.70 13.82
N LEU A 160 -0.78 -2.86 13.14
CA LEU A 160 -0.23 -4.12 13.63
C LEU A 160 1.27 -4.00 13.89
N LEU A 161 2.01 -3.49 12.90
CA LEU A 161 3.46 -3.34 13.02
C LEU A 161 3.82 -2.27 14.05
N GLY A 162 3.03 -1.21 14.19
CA GLY A 162 3.22 -0.17 15.21
C GLY A 162 3.03 -0.70 16.62
N ARG A 163 2.09 -1.62 16.84
CA ARG A 163 1.94 -2.33 18.12
C ARG A 163 3.07 -3.31 18.39
N ARG A 164 3.57 -3.97 17.34
CA ARG A 164 4.67 -4.95 17.44
C ARG A 164 6.02 -4.27 17.67
N TYR A 165 6.22 -3.10 17.08
CA TYR A 165 7.46 -2.33 17.07
C TYR A 165 7.17 -0.85 17.41
N PRO A 166 6.81 -0.54 18.68
CA PRO A 166 6.33 0.78 19.07
C PRO A 166 7.36 1.90 18.92
N ASP A 167 8.65 1.55 18.96
CA ASP A 167 9.76 2.49 18.82
C ASP A 167 10.30 2.55 17.39
N HIS A 168 9.60 2.00 16.40
CA HIS A 168 10.04 1.95 15.01
C HIS A 168 9.09 2.73 14.10
N SER A 169 9.67 3.35 13.07
CA SER A 169 8.94 3.90 11.94
C SER A 169 8.60 2.80 10.94
N ILE A 170 7.42 2.91 10.31
CA ILE A 170 6.91 1.92 9.36
C ILE A 170 6.64 2.59 8.02
N SER A 171 7.43 2.23 7.01
CA SER A 171 7.26 2.69 5.63
C SER A 171 6.64 1.59 4.79
N ILE A 172 5.63 1.93 3.97
CA ILE A 172 5.05 1.00 3.00
C ILE A 172 5.61 1.30 1.62
N VAL A 173 6.22 0.29 1.00
CA VAL A 173 7.00 0.43 -0.23
C VAL A 173 6.38 -0.44 -1.32
N PRO A 174 6.00 0.10 -2.49
CA PRO A 174 5.50 -0.71 -3.61
C PRO A 174 6.58 -1.71 -4.08
N ALA A 175 6.28 -3.01 -3.94
CA ALA A 175 7.27 -4.06 -4.16
C ALA A 175 7.72 -4.14 -5.62
N ASP A 176 6.81 -3.92 -6.57
CA ASP A 176 7.15 -3.86 -8.00
C ASP A 176 8.18 -2.77 -8.30
N THR A 177 8.08 -1.60 -7.66
CA THR A 177 9.06 -0.53 -7.86
C THR A 177 10.38 -0.86 -7.18
N ALA A 178 10.36 -1.37 -5.94
CA ALA A 178 11.59 -1.75 -5.24
C ALA A 178 12.37 -2.85 -5.98
N LEU A 179 11.70 -3.94 -6.38
CA LEU A 179 12.34 -5.06 -7.06
C LEU A 179 12.91 -4.69 -8.45
N ARG A 180 12.33 -3.71 -9.15
CA ARG A 180 12.87 -3.24 -10.44
C ARG A 180 14.29 -2.66 -10.34
N ALA A 181 14.76 -2.29 -9.15
CA ALA A 181 16.14 -1.83 -8.97
C ALA A 181 17.17 -2.93 -9.25
N GLY A 182 16.82 -4.21 -9.04
CA GLY A 182 17.75 -5.34 -9.16
C GLY A 182 17.37 -6.36 -10.23
N TRP A 183 16.08 -6.43 -10.62
CA TRP A 183 15.55 -7.50 -11.46
C TRP A 183 14.67 -7.01 -12.61
N ALA A 184 14.68 -7.75 -13.71
CA ALA A 184 13.74 -7.59 -14.81
C ALA A 184 12.41 -8.30 -14.48
N LEU A 185 11.34 -7.53 -14.24
CA LEU A 185 10.04 -8.07 -13.80
C LEU A 185 9.06 -8.33 -14.95
N THR A 186 9.20 -7.61 -16.06
CA THR A 186 8.27 -7.65 -17.19
C THR A 186 8.97 -7.82 -18.53
N SER A 187 8.19 -8.04 -19.59
CA SER A 187 8.73 -8.19 -20.94
C SER A 187 9.47 -6.96 -21.47
N ARG A 188 9.22 -5.80 -20.87
CA ARG A 188 9.81 -4.50 -21.24
C ARG A 188 11.11 -4.20 -20.49
N ASP A 189 11.38 -4.92 -19.41
CA ASP A 189 12.59 -4.72 -18.61
C ASP A 189 13.76 -5.55 -19.23
N SER A 190 14.97 -4.98 -19.20
CA SER A 190 16.18 -5.63 -19.69
C SER A 190 16.82 -6.50 -18.61
N GLY A 191 17.24 -7.71 -18.95
CA GLY A 191 17.90 -8.64 -18.04
C GLY A 191 17.21 -10.01 -17.92
N PRO A 192 17.81 -10.95 -17.17
CA PRO A 192 17.26 -12.27 -16.92
C PRO A 192 15.96 -12.17 -16.09
N ARG A 193 14.99 -13.04 -16.40
CA ARG A 193 13.65 -13.04 -15.78
C ARG A 193 13.47 -14.26 -14.90
N SER A 194 12.72 -14.12 -13.81
CA SER A 194 12.43 -15.24 -12.90
C SER A 194 11.47 -16.26 -13.51
N GLY A 195 10.68 -15.87 -14.53
CA GLY A 195 9.56 -16.68 -15.04
C GLY A 195 8.40 -16.82 -14.05
N TYR A 196 8.57 -16.37 -12.79
CA TYR A 196 7.58 -16.48 -11.74
C TYR A 196 6.58 -15.32 -11.82
N ARG A 197 5.30 -15.65 -11.98
CA ARG A 197 4.23 -14.66 -12.16
C ARG A 197 3.90 -13.89 -10.88
N TYR A 198 4.17 -14.49 -9.73
CA TYR A 198 3.77 -13.96 -8.42
C TYR A 198 4.86 -13.06 -7.83
N ARG A 199 4.42 -12.10 -7.04
CA ARG A 199 5.24 -11.15 -6.28
C ARG A 199 4.39 -10.43 -5.24
N PRO A 200 4.94 -10.05 -4.08
CA PRO A 200 4.18 -9.26 -3.11
C PRO A 200 3.76 -7.94 -3.75
N GLN A 201 2.68 -7.33 -3.25
CA GLN A 201 2.27 -6.01 -3.72
C GLN A 201 3.11 -4.92 -3.06
N PHE A 202 3.50 -5.12 -1.79
CA PHE A 202 4.24 -4.15 -0.99
C PHE A 202 5.30 -4.82 -0.13
N PHE A 203 6.25 -4.02 0.35
CA PHE A 203 7.04 -4.30 1.55
C PHE A 203 6.62 -3.33 2.64
N ALA A 204 6.58 -3.78 3.89
CA ALA A 204 6.74 -2.90 5.04
C ALA A 204 8.22 -2.89 5.44
N GLU A 205 8.82 -1.69 5.50
CA GLU A 205 10.11 -1.47 6.15
C GLU A 205 9.84 -1.01 7.58
N VAL A 206 10.29 -1.79 8.56
CA VAL A 206 10.30 -1.42 9.98
C VAL A 206 11.71 -0.98 10.34
N TRP A 207 11.88 0.25 10.80
CA TRP A 207 13.19 0.82 11.05
C TRP A 207 13.19 1.83 12.19
N LYS A 208 14.32 1.92 12.90
CA LYS A 208 14.64 3.06 13.75
C LYS A 208 16.14 3.37 13.66
N PRO A 209 16.57 4.59 14.06
CA PRO A 209 17.97 4.98 14.03
C PRO A 209 18.88 3.96 14.75
N GLY A 210 20.02 3.66 14.12
CA GLY A 210 21.02 2.74 14.67
C GLY A 210 20.72 1.25 14.55
N GLU A 211 19.52 0.84 14.11
CA GLU A 211 19.17 -0.57 13.93
C GLU A 211 19.07 -0.98 12.44
N PRO A 212 19.33 -2.27 12.12
CA PRO A 212 19.02 -2.82 10.81
C PRO A 212 17.53 -2.69 10.47
N SER A 213 17.23 -2.37 9.21
CA SER A 213 15.84 -2.36 8.73
C SER A 213 15.30 -3.79 8.67
N LEU A 214 14.04 -3.99 9.04
CA LEU A 214 13.32 -5.24 8.83
C LEU A 214 12.35 -5.07 7.67
N ALA A 215 12.54 -5.85 6.60
CA ALA A 215 11.67 -5.85 5.43
C ALA A 215 10.69 -7.03 5.48
N ILE A 216 9.39 -6.72 5.39
CA ILE A 216 8.30 -7.69 5.46
C ILE A 216 7.46 -7.59 4.18
N PRO A 217 7.54 -8.58 3.26
CA PRO A 217 6.60 -8.73 2.16
C PRO A 217 5.14 -8.72 2.63
N ILE A 218 4.31 -7.93 1.94
CA ILE A 218 2.87 -7.86 2.15
C ILE A 218 2.16 -8.24 0.84
N ALA A 219 1.21 -9.17 0.95
CA ALA A 219 0.26 -9.39 -0.11
C ALA A 219 -1.18 -9.09 0.34
N CYS A 220 -1.88 -8.30 -0.46
CA CYS A 220 -3.25 -7.87 -0.20
C CYS A 220 -4.18 -8.24 -1.36
N LYS A 221 -5.39 -8.63 -1.01
CA LYS A 221 -6.50 -8.90 -1.93
C LYS A 221 -7.78 -8.30 -1.37
N GLY A 222 -8.78 -8.14 -2.21
CA GLY A 222 -10.13 -7.84 -1.76
C GLY A 222 -11.18 -8.49 -2.63
N ASN A 223 -12.38 -8.67 -2.09
CA ASN A 223 -13.53 -9.21 -2.81
C ASN A 223 -14.84 -8.65 -2.25
N HIS A 224 -15.90 -8.65 -3.07
CA HIS A 224 -17.27 -8.40 -2.62
C HIS A 224 -18.09 -9.69 -2.52
N SER A 225 -17.44 -10.81 -2.22
CA SER A 225 -18.09 -12.12 -2.22
C SER A 225 -18.30 -12.58 -0.78
N ASN A 226 -17.50 -13.52 -0.30
CA ASN A 226 -17.70 -14.16 1.00
C ASN A 226 -16.36 -14.67 1.55
N ALA A 227 -16.38 -15.12 2.81
CA ALA A 227 -15.22 -15.69 3.49
C ALA A 227 -14.53 -16.82 2.71
N ALA A 228 -15.28 -17.68 2.00
CA ALA A 228 -14.68 -18.75 1.19
C ALA A 228 -13.79 -18.18 0.07
N THR A 229 -14.22 -17.09 -0.57
CA THR A 229 -13.38 -16.35 -1.53
C THR A 229 -12.15 -15.77 -0.85
N SER A 230 -12.30 -15.26 0.37
CA SER A 230 -11.18 -14.75 1.18
C SER A 230 -10.15 -15.84 1.51
N HIS A 231 -10.57 -17.09 1.75
CA HIS A 231 -9.66 -18.22 1.97
C HIS A 231 -8.79 -18.50 0.74
N THR A 232 -9.40 -18.60 -0.45
CA THR A 232 -8.66 -18.76 -1.72
C THR A 232 -7.74 -17.57 -1.99
N GLN A 233 -8.18 -16.35 -1.67
CA GLN A 233 -7.36 -15.15 -1.82
C GLN A 233 -6.13 -15.16 -0.91
N LEU A 234 -6.26 -15.61 0.34
CA LEU A 234 -5.14 -15.76 1.27
C LEU A 234 -4.18 -16.87 0.83
N ALA A 235 -4.69 -18.00 0.32
CA ALA A 235 -3.87 -19.05 -0.28
C ALA A 235 -3.11 -18.53 -1.51
N SER A 236 -3.74 -17.71 -2.35
CA SER A 236 -3.03 -17.04 -3.45
C SER A 236 -2.01 -16.01 -2.94
N ALA A 237 -2.37 -15.22 -1.92
CA ALA A 237 -1.49 -14.21 -1.33
C ALA A 237 -0.23 -14.82 -0.72
N SER A 238 -0.30 -16.05 -0.20
CA SER A 238 0.87 -16.77 0.30
C SER A 238 1.87 -17.14 -0.81
N ALA A 239 1.42 -17.41 -2.04
CA ALA A 239 2.31 -17.55 -3.20
C ALA A 239 2.94 -16.20 -3.60
N HIS A 240 2.21 -15.10 -3.46
CA HIS A 240 2.73 -13.76 -3.73
C HIS A 240 3.91 -13.40 -2.83
N VAL A 241 3.79 -13.58 -1.51
CA VAL A 241 4.87 -13.25 -0.57
C VAL A 241 6.04 -14.25 -0.63
N GLU A 242 5.79 -15.51 -1.01
CA GLU A 242 6.83 -16.54 -1.16
C GLU A 242 7.76 -16.32 -2.36
N ALA A 243 7.31 -15.52 -3.32
CA ALA A 243 8.11 -15.10 -4.46
C ALA A 243 9.40 -14.35 -4.09
N VAL A 244 9.49 -13.82 -2.86
CA VAL A 244 10.62 -13.01 -2.39
C VAL A 244 11.18 -13.58 -1.11
N HIS A 245 12.47 -13.93 -1.11
CA HIS A 245 13.22 -14.30 0.09
C HIS A 245 14.25 -13.21 0.39
N ILE A 246 14.31 -12.77 1.63
CA ILE A 246 15.31 -11.84 2.14
C ILE A 246 16.14 -12.60 3.17
N GLY A 247 17.34 -12.97 2.75
CA GLY A 247 18.22 -13.89 3.47
C GLY A 247 17.96 -15.35 3.17
N ALA A 248 18.08 -16.18 4.20
CA ALA A 248 17.99 -17.63 4.07
C ALA A 248 16.63 -18.13 3.58
N TRP A 249 16.65 -19.31 2.97
CA TRP A 249 15.46 -19.96 2.42
C TRP A 249 14.34 -20.06 3.45
N ASN A 250 13.15 -19.57 3.07
CA ASN A 250 11.91 -19.64 3.85
C ASN A 250 11.94 -18.89 5.20
N GLU A 251 13.00 -18.16 5.53
CA GLU A 251 13.09 -17.42 6.78
C GLU A 251 12.45 -16.02 6.74
N THR A 252 12.03 -15.55 5.56
CA THR A 252 11.48 -14.19 5.43
C THR A 252 10.11 -14.08 6.13
N PRO A 253 9.90 -13.09 7.02
CA PRO A 253 8.57 -12.78 7.56
C PRO A 253 7.60 -12.40 6.43
N ALA A 254 6.30 -12.53 6.64
CA ALA A 254 5.31 -12.02 5.69
C ALA A 254 3.98 -11.70 6.36
N LEU A 255 3.22 -10.78 5.77
CA LEU A 255 1.81 -10.54 6.09
C LEU A 255 0.95 -10.78 4.85
N VAL A 256 -0.18 -11.48 5.02
CA VAL A 256 -1.14 -11.72 3.95
C VAL A 256 -2.53 -11.28 4.39
N PHE A 257 -3.21 -10.56 3.52
CA PHE A 257 -4.52 -9.96 3.79
C PHE A 257 -5.53 -10.28 2.69
N SER A 258 -6.78 -10.47 3.09
CA SER A 258 -7.94 -10.46 2.20
C SER A 258 -9.04 -9.63 2.84
N THR A 259 -9.55 -8.63 2.12
CA THR A 259 -10.64 -7.77 2.58
C THR A 259 -11.96 -8.19 1.94
N GLU A 260 -12.92 -8.59 2.76
CA GLU A 260 -14.29 -8.86 2.38
C GLU A 260 -15.13 -7.57 2.49
N LEU A 261 -15.65 -7.13 1.35
CA LEU A 261 -16.48 -5.93 1.17
C LEU A 261 -17.88 -6.36 0.70
N PRO A 262 -18.66 -7.03 1.54
CA PRO A 262 -19.94 -7.58 1.08
C PRO A 262 -20.87 -6.43 0.67
N THR A 263 -21.69 -6.65 -0.36
CA THR A 263 -22.71 -5.67 -0.78
C THR A 263 -23.77 -5.46 0.30
N GLU A 264 -23.93 -6.42 1.20
CA GLU A 264 -24.78 -6.31 2.38
C GLU A 264 -24.01 -6.83 3.60
N GLY A 265 -23.94 -6.02 4.66
CA GLY A 265 -23.23 -6.38 5.88
C GLY A 265 -21.92 -5.65 6.09
N SER A 266 -21.19 -6.10 7.12
CA SER A 266 -20.00 -5.45 7.63
C SER A 266 -18.73 -5.88 6.91
N LEU A 267 -17.84 -4.92 6.70
CA LEU A 267 -16.50 -5.18 6.19
C LEU A 267 -15.69 -6.03 7.16
N THR A 268 -15.00 -7.04 6.62
CA THR A 268 -14.06 -7.86 7.38
C THR A 268 -12.70 -7.92 6.70
N VAL A 269 -11.62 -7.67 7.43
CA VAL A 269 -10.25 -7.90 6.97
C VAL A 269 -9.74 -9.19 7.59
N HIS A 270 -9.46 -10.18 6.75
CA HIS A 270 -8.81 -11.42 7.13
C HIS A 270 -7.29 -11.24 7.03
N ALA A 271 -6.57 -11.59 8.08
CA ALA A 271 -5.14 -11.36 8.15
C ALA A 271 -4.42 -12.57 8.74
N LEU A 272 -3.33 -13.01 8.10
CA LEU A 272 -2.42 -14.04 8.59
C LEU A 272 -0.99 -13.56 8.42
N GLN A 273 -0.07 -14.22 9.12
CA GLN A 273 1.34 -13.88 9.03
C GLN A 273 2.23 -15.14 8.98
N ALA A 274 3.44 -14.97 8.46
CA ALA A 274 4.56 -15.89 8.67
C ALA A 274 5.61 -15.11 9.48
N ARG A 275 6.11 -15.68 10.60
CA ARG A 275 6.98 -14.90 11.52
C ARG A 275 8.34 -14.69 10.93
N GLY A 276 8.91 -15.74 10.35
CA GLY A 276 10.29 -15.73 9.88
C GLY A 276 11.31 -15.38 10.97
N THR A 277 12.58 -15.55 10.64
CA THR A 277 13.73 -15.06 11.41
C THR A 277 14.63 -14.13 10.57
N GLY A 278 14.43 -14.13 9.26
CA GLY A 278 15.14 -13.31 8.28
C GLY A 278 14.52 -11.93 8.08
N GLY A 279 14.71 -11.35 6.88
CA GLY A 279 14.20 -10.02 6.54
C GLY A 279 15.01 -8.84 7.09
N ARG A 280 16.03 -9.10 7.93
CA ARG A 280 16.91 -8.04 8.48
C ARG A 280 17.96 -7.63 7.47
N LEU A 281 17.96 -6.35 7.12
CA LEU A 281 18.87 -5.73 6.16
C LEU A 281 19.93 -4.93 6.92
N ASN A 282 21.09 -5.55 7.11
CA ASN A 282 22.21 -4.92 7.79
C ASN A 282 22.80 -3.79 6.92
N ARG A 283 23.23 -2.72 7.58
CA ARG A 283 24.08 -1.67 6.98
C ARG A 283 25.47 -2.26 6.71
N ALA A 284 26.15 -1.78 5.67
CA ALA A 284 27.56 -2.14 5.48
C ALA A 284 28.39 -1.61 6.66
N PRO A 285 29.36 -2.37 7.21
CA PRO A 285 30.14 -1.94 8.38
C PRO A 285 30.80 -0.56 8.22
N ASP A 286 31.27 -0.25 7.01
CA ASP A 286 32.00 0.98 6.69
C ASP A 286 31.14 2.01 5.93
N ALA A 287 29.82 1.82 5.85
CA ALA A 287 28.95 2.77 5.16
C ALA A 287 28.97 4.13 5.88
N PRO A 288 29.02 5.27 5.16
CA PRO A 288 28.94 6.59 5.77
C PRO A 288 27.53 6.88 6.31
N ASP A 289 27.39 7.85 7.22
CA ASP A 289 26.09 8.17 7.84
C ASP A 289 25.04 8.74 6.88
N ASN A 290 25.46 9.15 5.68
CA ASN A 290 24.60 9.60 4.59
C ASN A 290 24.42 8.52 3.50
N ASP A 291 24.56 7.24 3.85
CA ASP A 291 24.48 6.12 2.90
C ASP A 291 23.15 6.09 2.11
N LEU A 292 22.03 6.49 2.73
CA LEU A 292 20.74 6.52 2.02
C LEU A 292 20.57 7.71 1.07
N ASP A 293 21.37 8.77 1.26
CA ASP A 293 21.36 9.96 0.40
C ASP A 293 21.98 9.66 -0.97
N GLN A 294 22.88 8.67 -1.01
CA GLN A 294 23.52 8.22 -2.24
C GLN A 294 22.52 7.55 -3.20
N PRO A 295 22.70 7.68 -4.52
CA PRO A 295 21.89 6.95 -5.48
C PRO A 295 22.05 5.43 -5.30
N VAL A 296 21.07 4.69 -5.80
CA VAL A 296 21.10 3.23 -5.87
C VAL A 296 21.63 2.81 -7.22
N ASP A 297 22.54 1.86 -7.22
CA ASP A 297 23.01 1.22 -8.44
C ASP A 297 21.93 0.32 -9.05
N ASP A 298 21.82 0.37 -10.37
CA ASP A 298 20.89 -0.42 -11.16
C ASP A 298 21.43 -1.84 -11.31
N GLU A 299 21.37 -2.60 -10.22
CA GLU A 299 21.86 -3.96 -10.14
C GLU A 299 21.15 -4.86 -11.15
N ASN A 300 21.87 -5.86 -11.65
CA ASN A 300 21.34 -6.85 -12.59
C ASN A 300 21.45 -8.25 -12.00
N ILE A 301 20.85 -8.43 -10.83
CA ILE A 301 20.90 -9.66 -10.05
C ILE A 301 20.16 -10.74 -10.83
N TYR A 302 20.76 -11.92 -10.93
CA TYR A 302 20.10 -13.05 -11.56
C TYR A 302 18.94 -13.53 -10.66
N PRO A 303 17.71 -13.66 -11.18
CA PRO A 303 16.58 -14.11 -10.40
C PRO A 303 16.73 -15.59 -10.04
N GLY A 304 16.26 -15.96 -8.86
CA GLY A 304 16.34 -17.31 -8.34
C GLY A 304 16.33 -17.31 -6.82
N ILE A 305 15.71 -18.33 -6.23
CA ILE A 305 15.75 -18.57 -4.80
C ILE A 305 16.53 -19.86 -4.54
N GLN A 306 17.64 -19.73 -3.82
CA GLN A 306 18.55 -20.79 -3.46
C GLN A 306 17.94 -21.64 -2.33
N ARG A 307 17.65 -22.90 -2.64
CA ARG A 307 17.31 -23.90 -1.62
C ARG A 307 18.58 -24.32 -0.86
N PRO A 308 18.46 -24.72 0.42
CA PRO A 308 19.57 -25.38 1.12
C PRO A 308 20.01 -26.63 0.36
N SER A 309 21.31 -26.90 0.35
CA SER A 309 21.85 -28.09 -0.33
C SER A 309 21.46 -29.37 0.39
N GLU A 310 20.86 -30.32 -0.34
CA GLU A 310 20.67 -31.69 0.12
C GLU A 310 21.79 -32.56 -0.50
N GLY A 311 22.93 -32.67 0.21
CA GLY A 311 24.12 -33.41 -0.25
C GLY A 311 25.20 -32.53 -0.91
N ASP A 312 25.99 -33.11 -1.81
CA ASP A 312 27.23 -32.51 -2.34
C ASP A 312 27.01 -31.49 -3.47
N ALA A 313 25.81 -31.40 -4.06
CA ALA A 313 25.50 -30.48 -5.15
C ALA A 313 24.44 -29.44 -4.72
N PRO A 314 24.65 -28.14 -4.99
CA PRO A 314 23.62 -27.14 -4.75
C PRO A 314 22.45 -27.38 -5.71
N PRO A 315 21.20 -27.40 -5.22
CA PRO A 315 20.02 -27.56 -6.06
C PRO A 315 19.90 -26.41 -7.06
N ALA A 316 19.20 -26.65 -8.17
CA ALA A 316 18.87 -25.58 -9.10
C ALA A 316 18.06 -24.48 -8.39
N PRO A 317 18.32 -23.20 -8.66
CA PRO A 317 17.55 -22.11 -8.07
C PRO A 317 16.08 -22.18 -8.48
N GLU A 318 15.21 -21.93 -7.52
CA GLU A 318 13.76 -21.89 -7.74
C GLU A 318 13.31 -20.55 -8.31
N PRO A 319 12.23 -20.49 -9.10
CA PRO A 319 11.68 -19.23 -9.58
C PRO A 319 11.33 -18.26 -8.44
N GLY A 320 11.84 -17.02 -8.51
CA GLY A 320 11.58 -15.96 -7.55
C GLY A 320 12.73 -14.97 -7.44
N PHE A 321 12.76 -14.22 -6.33
CA PHE A 321 13.76 -13.20 -6.06
C PHE A 321 14.35 -13.41 -4.67
N GLN A 322 15.68 -13.50 -4.57
CA GLN A 322 16.34 -13.61 -3.29
C GLN A 322 17.32 -12.45 -3.09
N VAL A 323 17.16 -11.73 -1.98
CA VAL A 323 18.14 -10.76 -1.51
C VAL A 323 19.13 -11.51 -0.62
N GLN A 324 20.32 -11.76 -1.15
CA GLN A 324 21.41 -12.40 -0.41
C GLN A 324 22.11 -11.40 0.55
N PRO A 325 22.83 -11.88 1.59
CA PRO A 325 23.49 -11.02 2.57
C PRO A 325 24.38 -9.91 1.99
N GLU A 326 25.11 -10.20 0.91
CA GLU A 326 25.94 -9.24 0.18
C GLU A 326 25.14 -8.06 -0.41
N HIS A 327 23.84 -8.25 -0.66
CA HIS A 327 22.94 -7.25 -1.20
C HIS A 327 22.08 -6.56 -0.12
N TYR A 328 22.26 -6.87 1.16
CA TYR A 328 21.49 -6.22 2.23
C TYR A 328 21.65 -4.69 2.29
N PRO A 329 22.87 -4.13 2.23
CA PRO A 329 23.02 -2.67 2.26
C PRO A 329 22.35 -2.00 1.06
N TRP A 330 22.50 -2.61 -0.13
CA TRP A 330 21.84 -2.15 -1.35
C TRP A 330 20.32 -2.18 -1.23
N PHE A 331 19.73 -3.30 -0.80
CA PHE A 331 18.26 -3.42 -0.74
C PHE A 331 17.66 -2.53 0.36
N ARG A 332 18.38 -2.31 1.48
CA ARG A 332 18.02 -1.29 2.48
C ARG A 332 17.89 0.09 1.83
N ARG A 333 18.89 0.48 1.01
CA ARG A 333 18.88 1.75 0.27
C ARG A 333 17.74 1.81 -0.76
N VAL A 334 17.49 0.72 -1.48
CA VAL A 334 16.36 0.60 -2.42
C VAL A 334 15.04 0.87 -1.73
N LEU A 335 14.77 0.24 -0.59
CA LEU A 335 13.52 0.42 0.16
C LEU A 335 13.37 1.86 0.64
N ALA A 336 14.41 2.41 1.27
CA ALA A 336 14.44 3.76 1.79
C ALA A 336 14.13 4.80 0.70
N ARG A 337 14.85 4.73 -0.43
CA ARG A 337 14.69 5.68 -1.53
C ARG A 337 13.36 5.49 -2.24
N THR A 338 12.88 4.25 -2.38
CA THR A 338 11.56 4.00 -2.98
C THR A 338 10.43 4.56 -2.10
N ALA A 339 10.56 4.49 -0.77
CA ALA A 339 9.63 5.14 0.14
C ALA A 339 9.62 6.67 -0.03
N ALA A 340 10.81 7.28 -0.10
CA ALA A 340 10.97 8.72 -0.35
C ALA A 340 10.36 9.15 -1.69
N ALA A 341 10.60 8.39 -2.76
CA ALA A 341 9.98 8.60 -4.06
C ALA A 341 8.45 8.56 -3.99
N GLY A 342 7.89 7.65 -3.18
CA GLY A 342 6.44 7.55 -2.98
C GLY A 342 5.86 8.78 -2.31
N LEU A 343 6.55 9.32 -1.30
CA LEU A 343 6.14 10.53 -0.59
C LEU A 343 6.22 11.77 -1.47
N THR A 344 7.31 11.95 -2.21
CA THR A 344 7.45 13.09 -3.13
C THR A 344 6.44 13.01 -4.29
N ALA A 345 6.14 11.80 -4.78
CA ALA A 345 5.11 11.59 -5.79
C ALA A 345 3.71 11.89 -5.25
N PHE A 346 3.45 11.50 -3.99
CA PHE A 346 2.23 11.83 -3.27
C PHE A 346 2.08 13.33 -2.95
N ALA A 347 3.19 14.08 -2.88
CA ALA A 347 3.16 15.55 -2.79
C ALA A 347 3.09 16.25 -4.16
N GLY A 348 3.21 15.50 -5.27
CA GLY A 348 3.10 16.04 -6.62
C GLY A 348 4.40 16.58 -7.19
N ASP A 349 5.55 16.27 -6.58
CA ASP A 349 6.86 16.70 -7.10
C ASP A 349 7.55 15.58 -7.88
N GLY A 350 7.45 15.67 -9.21
CA GLY A 350 8.15 14.77 -10.11
C GLY A 350 9.68 14.90 -10.03
N THR A 351 10.22 16.10 -9.90
CA THR A 351 11.67 16.32 -9.86
C THR A 351 12.27 15.66 -8.62
N ALA A 352 11.69 15.92 -7.45
CA ALA A 352 12.10 15.27 -6.21
C ALA A 352 11.84 13.75 -6.24
N THR A 353 10.80 13.28 -6.92
CA THR A 353 10.59 11.84 -7.11
C THR A 353 11.68 11.19 -7.96
N ALA A 354 12.09 11.85 -9.04
CA ALA A 354 13.02 11.29 -10.02
C ALA A 354 14.40 10.99 -9.41
N GLN A 355 14.90 11.80 -8.49
CA GLN A 355 16.22 11.60 -7.87
C GLN A 355 16.30 10.30 -7.03
N TYR A 356 15.18 9.81 -6.52
CA TYR A 356 15.15 8.61 -5.68
C TYR A 356 15.01 7.29 -6.45
N LEU A 357 14.76 7.34 -7.75
CA LEU A 357 14.51 6.17 -8.59
C LEU A 357 15.64 5.90 -9.57
N THR A 358 15.94 4.62 -9.84
CA THR A 358 16.79 4.23 -10.98
C THR A 358 16.03 4.32 -12.31
N LYS A 359 16.76 4.17 -13.43
CA LYS A 359 16.15 4.09 -14.77
C LYS A 359 15.19 2.91 -14.89
N ARG A 360 15.51 1.72 -14.36
CA ARG A 360 14.59 0.55 -14.34
C ARG A 360 13.40 0.79 -13.42
N GLN A 361 13.62 1.52 -12.34
CA GLN A 361 12.55 2.03 -11.50
C GLN A 361 11.81 3.21 -12.14
N GLY A 362 11.97 3.50 -13.44
CA GLY A 362 11.09 4.41 -14.16
C GLY A 362 11.32 5.88 -13.86
N GLN A 363 12.51 6.26 -13.39
CA GLN A 363 12.93 7.65 -13.15
C GLN A 363 12.47 8.62 -14.25
N ARG A 364 12.61 8.24 -15.52
CA ARG A 364 12.28 9.07 -16.68
C ARG A 364 10.82 9.54 -16.74
N HIS A 365 9.92 8.85 -16.03
CA HIS A 365 8.51 9.25 -15.96
C HIS A 365 8.30 10.53 -15.16
N PHE A 366 9.26 10.89 -14.31
CA PHE A 366 9.17 12.03 -13.42
C PHE A 366 10.10 13.19 -13.83
N THR A 367 10.87 13.02 -14.92
CA THR A 367 11.79 14.04 -15.46
C THR A 367 11.23 14.78 -16.69
N GLY A 368 9.98 14.52 -17.11
CA GLY A 368 9.36 15.10 -18.31
C GLY A 368 8.77 16.50 -18.08
N LEU A 369 8.53 17.24 -19.16
CA LEU A 369 7.85 18.55 -19.13
C LEU A 369 6.45 18.43 -18.52
N ILE A 370 6.34 18.85 -17.26
CA ILE A 370 5.13 18.94 -16.46
C ILE A 370 4.11 19.81 -17.22
N HIS A 371 3.03 19.23 -17.71
CA HIS A 371 1.90 19.99 -18.22
C HIS A 371 0.85 20.06 -17.11
N ALA A 372 0.55 21.27 -16.61
CA ALA A 372 -0.41 21.53 -15.53
C ALA A 372 -1.85 21.01 -15.82
N ALA A 373 -2.14 20.60 -17.06
CA ALA A 373 -3.42 19.99 -17.45
C ALA A 373 -3.44 18.45 -17.37
N THR A 374 -2.29 17.79 -17.23
CA THR A 374 -2.16 16.31 -17.25
C THR A 374 -1.42 15.72 -16.06
N ASP A 375 -0.64 16.52 -15.35
CA ASP A 375 0.18 16.10 -14.22
C ASP A 375 -0.16 16.89 -12.95
N SER A 376 -0.05 16.23 -11.79
CA SER A 376 -0.06 16.90 -10.49
C SER A 376 1.26 17.67 -10.34
N VAL A 377 1.16 18.95 -9.99
CA VAL A 377 2.30 19.85 -9.83
C VAL A 377 2.34 20.25 -8.36
N GLN A 378 3.51 20.14 -7.73
CA GLN A 378 3.71 20.70 -6.40
C GLN A 378 3.80 22.23 -6.49
N ASP A 379 2.68 22.92 -6.29
CA ASP A 379 2.58 24.38 -6.31
C ASP A 379 1.72 24.95 -5.16
N ALA A 380 1.22 24.07 -4.28
CA ALA A 380 0.31 24.44 -3.19
C ALA A 380 1.03 24.48 -1.82
N TYR A 381 0.71 25.53 -1.06
CA TYR A 381 1.18 25.76 0.31
C TYR A 381 -0.03 25.94 1.21
N VAL A 382 -0.19 25.07 2.21
CA VAL A 382 -1.35 25.09 3.10
C VAL A 382 -0.89 24.91 4.54
N GLN A 383 -1.43 25.73 5.44
CA GLN A 383 -1.25 25.55 6.88
C GLN A 383 -2.43 24.78 7.47
N LEU A 384 -2.18 23.60 8.04
CA LEU A 384 -3.18 22.70 8.62
C LEU A 384 -2.78 22.38 10.06
N HIS A 385 -3.68 22.57 11.03
CA HIS A 385 -3.36 22.42 12.45
C HIS A 385 -2.10 23.20 12.93
N GLY A 386 -1.79 24.33 12.27
CA GLY A 386 -0.61 25.14 12.58
C GLY A 386 0.71 24.61 12.03
N ILE A 387 0.67 23.56 11.20
CA ILE A 387 1.81 23.00 10.48
C ILE A 387 1.75 23.44 9.03
N ASP A 388 2.86 23.91 8.49
CA ASP A 388 2.98 24.26 7.08
C ASP A 388 3.25 23.01 6.25
N PHE A 389 2.41 22.77 5.24
CA PHE A 389 2.54 21.68 4.28
C PHE A 389 2.79 22.23 2.88
N VAL A 390 3.59 21.48 2.12
CA VAL A 390 3.82 21.70 0.70
C VAL A 390 3.35 20.49 -0.07
N GLY A 391 2.74 20.73 -1.23
CA GLY A 391 2.19 19.66 -2.03
C GLY A 391 1.42 20.19 -3.22
N THR A 392 0.33 19.51 -3.53
CA THR A 392 -0.50 19.77 -4.70
C THR A 392 -1.97 19.74 -4.30
N ASP A 393 -2.78 20.48 -5.03
CA ASP A 393 -4.22 20.48 -4.85
C ASP A 393 -4.95 19.97 -6.10
N HIS A 394 -6.21 19.61 -5.91
CA HIS A 394 -7.08 19.28 -7.02
C HIS A 394 -8.51 19.67 -6.73
N VAL A 395 -9.08 20.44 -7.66
CA VAL A 395 -10.49 20.83 -7.61
C VAL A 395 -11.32 19.91 -8.50
N PHE A 396 -12.27 19.21 -7.89
CA PHE A 396 -13.22 18.36 -8.58
C PHE A 396 -14.65 18.66 -8.12
N ARG A 397 -15.64 17.95 -8.68
CA ARG A 397 -17.04 18.08 -8.25
C ARG A 397 -17.49 16.85 -7.49
N LEU A 398 -17.88 17.06 -6.24
CA LEU A 398 -18.56 16.07 -5.41
C LEU A 398 -20.04 16.42 -5.34
N ASN A 399 -20.92 15.58 -5.88
CA ASN A 399 -22.36 15.83 -5.92
C ASN A 399 -22.74 17.22 -6.47
N ARG A 400 -22.04 17.64 -7.53
CA ARG A 400 -22.15 18.96 -8.22
C ARG A 400 -21.55 20.16 -7.46
N THR A 401 -21.11 19.98 -6.22
CA THR A 401 -20.39 21.01 -5.43
C THR A 401 -18.91 20.95 -5.73
N ARG A 402 -18.24 22.11 -5.87
CA ARG A 402 -16.78 22.16 -6.03
C ARG A 402 -16.13 21.82 -4.69
N VAL A 403 -15.16 20.92 -4.75
CA VAL A 403 -14.39 20.47 -3.59
C VAL A 403 -12.92 20.51 -3.99
N GLU A 404 -12.09 20.98 -3.08
CA GLU A 404 -10.64 20.98 -3.21
C GLU A 404 -10.09 19.87 -2.32
N ALA A 405 -9.28 18.99 -2.89
CA ALA A 405 -8.43 18.07 -2.15
C ALA A 405 -7.00 18.59 -2.16
N PHE A 406 -6.26 18.35 -1.09
CA PHE A 406 -4.86 18.69 -0.93
C PHE A 406 -4.10 17.46 -0.42
N SER A 407 -2.94 17.20 -0.99
CA SER A 407 -2.01 16.15 -0.59
C SER A 407 -0.61 16.74 -0.55
N GLY A 408 0.14 16.41 0.50
CA GLY A 408 1.45 17.01 0.70
C GLY A 408 2.25 16.37 1.81
N VAL A 409 3.39 17.00 2.12
CA VAL A 409 4.30 16.63 3.21
C VAL A 409 4.64 17.89 3.99
N ALA A 410 4.86 17.74 5.31
CA ALA A 410 5.27 18.86 6.15
C ALA A 410 6.50 19.55 5.55
N LYS A 411 6.45 20.88 5.43
CA LYS A 411 7.37 21.68 4.61
C LYS A 411 8.85 21.41 4.95
N ASP A 412 9.18 21.36 6.23
CA ASP A 412 10.56 21.16 6.69
C ASP A 412 11.06 19.75 6.33
N LEU A 413 10.20 18.74 6.49
CA LEU A 413 10.51 17.36 6.10
C LEU A 413 10.64 17.23 4.58
N PHE A 414 9.75 17.89 3.82
CA PHE A 414 9.81 17.88 2.37
C PHE A 414 11.08 18.57 1.84
N HIS A 415 11.54 19.64 2.49
CA HIS A 415 12.78 20.32 2.10
C HIS A 415 13.99 19.38 2.18
N HIS A 416 14.05 18.46 3.15
CA HIS A 416 15.07 17.42 3.17
C HIS A 416 14.96 16.45 2.00
N LEU A 417 13.73 16.05 1.67
CA LEU A 417 13.47 15.17 0.53
C LEU A 417 13.83 15.82 -0.81
N GLU A 418 13.49 17.09 -1.01
CA GLU A 418 13.82 17.85 -2.22
C GLU A 418 15.34 17.95 -2.42
N ASN A 419 16.09 18.15 -1.34
CA ASN A 419 17.56 18.26 -1.37
C ASN A 419 18.31 16.92 -1.36
N GLY A 420 17.62 15.78 -1.44
CA GLY A 420 18.25 14.46 -1.41
C GLY A 420 18.79 14.04 -0.04
N GLN A 421 18.40 14.72 1.04
CA GLN A 421 18.86 14.49 2.42
C GLN A 421 17.96 13.47 3.13
N LEU A 422 17.91 12.25 2.60
CA LEU A 422 17.01 11.20 3.04
C LEU A 422 17.28 10.74 4.48
N GLU A 423 18.53 10.59 4.89
CA GLU A 423 18.87 10.21 6.28
C GLU A 423 18.38 11.26 7.29
N ARG A 424 18.50 12.54 6.91
CA ARG A 424 18.01 13.65 7.74
C ARG A 424 16.49 13.65 7.84
N TYR A 425 15.78 13.51 6.71
CA TYR A 425 14.33 13.32 6.70
C TYR A 425 13.91 12.16 7.63
N ARG A 426 14.53 10.99 7.47
CA ARG A 426 14.19 9.78 8.25
C ARG A 426 14.43 9.98 9.75
N THR A 427 15.52 10.64 10.11
CA THR A 427 15.86 10.90 11.52
C THR A 427 14.90 11.91 12.15
N GLU A 428 14.60 13.02 11.46
CA GLU A 428 13.72 14.06 11.98
C GLU A 428 12.27 13.59 12.08
N VAL A 429 11.74 12.91 11.06
CA VAL A 429 10.37 12.38 11.10
C VAL A 429 10.23 11.30 12.18
N HIS A 430 11.25 10.47 12.39
CA HIS A 430 11.27 9.48 13.46
C HIS A 430 11.28 10.12 14.85
N ALA A 431 12.05 11.19 15.04
CA ALA A 431 12.09 11.93 16.30
C ALA A 431 10.74 12.55 16.64
N GLN A 432 9.96 12.94 15.62
CA GLN A 432 8.66 13.56 15.80
C GLN A 432 7.49 12.57 15.72
N ARG A 433 7.72 11.26 15.55
CA ARG A 433 6.68 10.25 15.22
C ARG A 433 5.44 10.24 16.14
N GLU A 434 5.60 10.65 17.40
CA GLU A 434 4.50 10.72 18.38
C GLU A 434 3.63 11.97 18.22
N ALA A 435 4.13 13.01 17.56
CA ALA A 435 3.39 14.24 17.27
C ALA A 435 2.46 14.12 16.04
N TRP A 436 2.58 13.04 15.25
CA TRP A 436 2.11 12.98 13.86
C TRP A 436 1.04 11.93 13.49
N PRO A 437 0.18 11.42 14.39
CA PRO A 437 -1.16 11.10 13.90
C PRO A 437 -2.16 12.17 14.35
N LEU A 438 -2.56 13.01 13.41
CA LEU A 438 -3.68 13.94 13.55
C LEU A 438 -4.73 13.59 12.49
N LEU A 439 -5.85 13.04 12.92
CA LEU A 439 -6.95 12.64 12.07
C LEU A 439 -8.24 13.26 12.62
N GLY A 440 -8.88 14.10 11.81
CA GLY A 440 -10.07 14.81 12.26
C GLY A 440 -10.47 15.98 11.38
N TRP A 441 -11.24 16.88 11.97
CA TRP A 441 -11.70 18.11 11.32
C TRP A 441 -10.84 19.29 11.74
N ASP A 442 -10.33 20.06 10.79
CA ASP A 442 -9.69 21.34 11.08
C ASP A 442 -10.68 22.47 10.80
N SER A 443 -10.91 23.31 11.81
CA SER A 443 -11.89 24.39 11.74
C SER A 443 -11.46 25.55 10.84
N LYS A 444 -10.16 25.75 10.60
CA LYS A 444 -9.65 26.82 9.71
C LYS A 444 -9.72 26.37 8.24
N TRP A 445 -9.39 25.12 7.98
CA TRP A 445 -9.54 24.47 6.67
C TRP A 445 -11.00 24.19 6.32
N ASP A 446 -11.84 24.00 7.34
CA ASP A 446 -13.24 23.60 7.27
C ASP A 446 -13.46 22.27 6.53
N GLY A 447 -12.69 21.25 6.93
CA GLY A 447 -12.76 19.95 6.28
C GLY A 447 -11.96 18.84 6.95
N PRO A 448 -12.09 17.60 6.45
CA PRO A 448 -11.35 16.44 6.93
C PRO A 448 -9.84 16.55 6.62
N ILE A 449 -9.04 16.14 7.59
CA ILE A 449 -7.58 16.07 7.52
C ILE A 449 -7.11 14.72 8.07
N SER A 450 -6.15 14.10 7.41
CA SER A 450 -5.39 12.94 7.88
C SER A 450 -3.91 13.24 7.74
N ILE A 451 -3.17 13.29 8.84
CA ILE A 451 -1.71 13.40 8.89
C ILE A 451 -1.14 12.06 9.37
N HIS A 452 -0.18 11.52 8.63
CA HIS A 452 0.48 10.23 8.93
C HIS A 452 1.85 10.44 9.59
N GLN A 453 2.36 9.39 10.22
CA GLN A 453 3.63 9.41 10.96
C GLN A 453 4.87 9.67 10.09
N ASP A 454 4.75 9.57 8.77
CA ASP A 454 5.79 9.92 7.80
C ASP A 454 5.74 11.42 7.40
N GLY A 455 4.86 12.19 8.04
CA GLY A 455 4.69 13.63 7.81
C GLY A 455 3.85 13.99 6.59
N SER A 456 3.23 13.01 5.93
CA SER A 456 2.30 13.29 4.83
C SER A 456 0.93 13.73 5.34
N VAL A 457 0.22 14.49 4.51
CA VAL A 457 -1.15 14.92 4.78
C VAL A 457 -2.07 14.67 3.59
N LEU A 458 -3.31 14.31 3.87
CA LEU A 458 -4.43 14.36 2.94
C LEU A 458 -5.56 15.19 3.55
N ALA A 459 -6.00 16.22 2.84
CA ALA A 459 -7.04 17.13 3.29
C ALA A 459 -8.07 17.39 2.18
N MET A 460 -9.29 17.76 2.55
CA MET A 460 -10.33 18.10 1.57
C MET A 460 -11.28 19.16 2.14
N ARG A 461 -11.77 20.10 1.33
CA ARG A 461 -12.75 21.13 1.74
C ARG A 461 -13.73 21.49 0.64
N VAL A 462 -14.89 22.00 1.02
CA VAL A 462 -15.83 22.59 0.04
C VAL A 462 -15.30 23.94 -0.40
N LEU A 463 -15.34 24.21 -1.71
CA LEU A 463 -15.11 25.55 -2.25
C LEU A 463 -16.45 26.26 -2.42
N THR A 464 -16.63 27.34 -1.67
CA THR A 464 -17.80 28.23 -1.76
C THR A 464 -17.70 29.21 -2.91
#